data_AF-A0A344TTC2-F1
#
_entry.id   AF-A0A344TTC2-F1
#
_cell.length_a   1.000
_cell.length_b   1.000
_cell.length_c   1.000
_cell.angle_alpha   90.00
_cell.angle_beta   90.00
_cell.angle_gamma   90.00
#
_symmetry.space_group_name_H-M   'P 1'
#
loop_
_entity.id
_entity.type
_entity.pdbx_description
1 polymer ?
#
loop_
_entity_poly.entity_id
_entity_poly.type
_entity_poly.pdbx_seq_one_letter_code
_entity_poly.pdbx_strand_id
1 'polypeptide(L)'
;METNTLSKVLVRLPNLITLFFSLTLVTGFRLLNDRFHWNTAPSFDFTVWNDVLVVVSFLTTLFFIVTAWLGFSVLMERVPYQGSFNRFIFDTARFSALFPILMWSFLAESPHHFQLYVWALSTWHFAMTIWYVWPIVFNHSNRTGHSSDLNSHAIICAVYFVLGLAYYLLIKKRWETEPNDTLRIALVLVTLASIFFWSLNRLLGLQKRLVNEAAHKE
;
A
#
# COMPACT_ATOMS: atom_id res chain seq x y z
N MET A 1 1.13 27.70 -30.95
CA MET A 1 0.08 26.78 -30.46
C MET A 1 0.10 26.88 -28.94
N GLU A 2 -0.89 27.54 -28.33
CA GLU A 2 -0.91 27.73 -26.87
C GLU A 2 -1.00 26.37 -26.18
N THR A 3 -0.05 26.09 -25.28
CA THR A 3 -0.14 24.93 -24.38
C THR A 3 -1.33 25.16 -23.46
N ASN A 4 -2.44 24.49 -23.79
CA ASN A 4 -3.69 24.45 -23.03
C ASN A 4 -3.35 24.36 -21.53
N THR A 5 -3.95 25.20 -20.67
CA THR A 5 -3.63 25.32 -19.23
C THR A 5 -3.57 23.95 -18.52
N LEU A 6 -4.41 23.01 -18.96
CA LEU A 6 -4.40 21.62 -18.53
C LEU A 6 -3.04 20.92 -18.77
N SER A 7 -2.42 21.10 -19.94
CA SER A 7 -1.09 20.55 -20.28
C SER A 7 0.00 21.04 -19.33
N LYS A 8 -0.03 22.33 -18.95
CA LYS A 8 0.94 22.91 -17.99
C LYS A 8 0.78 22.33 -16.58
N VAL A 9 -0.45 22.08 -16.14
CA VAL A 9 -0.74 21.41 -14.86
C VAL A 9 -0.27 19.95 -14.91
N LEU A 10 -0.61 19.23 -15.99
CA LEU A 10 -0.28 17.81 -16.17
C LEU A 10 1.24 17.53 -16.10
N VAL A 11 2.09 18.48 -16.52
CA VAL A 11 3.55 18.37 -16.45
C VAL A 11 4.09 18.50 -15.02
N ARG A 12 3.40 19.24 -14.13
CA ARG A 12 3.82 19.41 -12.72
C ARG A 12 3.26 18.33 -11.77
N LEU A 13 2.37 17.46 -12.27
CA LEU A 13 1.70 16.43 -11.49
C LEU A 13 2.61 15.39 -10.81
N PRO A 14 3.75 14.95 -11.38
CA PRO A 14 4.68 14.07 -10.67
C PRO A 14 5.13 14.67 -9.34
N ASN A 15 5.31 15.99 -9.27
CA ASN A 15 5.74 16.68 -8.06
C ASN A 15 4.66 16.64 -6.96
N LEU A 16 3.38 16.69 -7.32
CA LEU A 16 2.28 16.60 -6.36
C LEU A 16 2.23 15.20 -5.73
N ILE A 17 2.45 14.15 -6.52
CA ILE A 17 2.45 12.78 -6.02
C ILE A 17 3.67 12.52 -5.13
N THR A 18 4.85 13.01 -5.54
CA THR A 18 6.05 12.97 -4.69
C THR A 18 5.83 13.74 -3.38
N LEU A 19 5.16 14.89 -3.41
CA LEU A 19 4.80 15.63 -2.21
C LEU A 19 3.88 14.81 -1.29
N PHE A 20 2.83 14.18 -1.81
CA PHE A 20 1.95 13.31 -1.02
C PHE A 20 2.71 12.13 -0.38
N PHE A 21 3.64 11.53 -1.13
CA PHE A 21 4.51 10.48 -0.62
C PHE A 21 5.40 11.01 0.51
N SER A 22 6.08 12.15 0.32
CA SER A 22 6.90 12.78 1.36
C SER A 22 6.10 13.14 2.61
N LEU A 23 4.89 13.69 2.46
CA LEU A 23 3.99 13.99 3.59
C LEU A 23 3.58 12.71 4.34
N THR A 24 3.33 11.62 3.60
CA THR A 24 3.03 10.31 4.19
C THR A 24 4.22 9.79 5.00
N LEU A 25 5.43 9.86 4.47
CA LEU A 25 6.65 9.46 5.17
C LEU A 25 6.88 10.29 6.44
N VAL A 26 6.91 11.62 6.31
CA VAL A 26 7.15 12.54 7.43
C VAL A 26 6.13 12.31 8.53
N THR A 27 4.85 12.18 8.18
CA THR A 27 3.79 11.93 9.18
C THR A 27 3.94 10.58 9.85
N GLY A 28 4.26 9.53 9.09
CA GLY A 28 4.47 8.19 9.64
C GLY A 28 5.63 8.14 10.64
N PHE A 29 6.78 8.69 10.28
CA PHE A 29 7.93 8.77 11.18
C PHE A 29 7.68 9.68 12.37
N ARG A 30 6.93 10.78 12.18
CA ARG A 30 6.49 11.61 13.29
C ARG A 30 5.63 10.84 14.29
N LEU A 31 4.62 10.09 13.82
CA LEU A 31 3.79 9.29 14.71
C LEU A 31 4.58 8.21 15.45
N LEU A 32 5.54 7.59 14.77
CA LEU A 32 6.43 6.61 15.38
C LEU A 32 7.30 7.25 16.48
N ASN A 33 7.84 8.45 16.22
CA ASN A 33 8.57 9.23 17.20
C ASN A 33 7.67 9.71 18.36
N ASP A 34 6.46 10.18 18.09
CA ASP A 34 5.52 10.67 19.10
C ASP A 34 5.08 9.52 20.02
N ARG A 35 4.97 8.30 19.48
CA ARG A 35 4.62 7.10 20.23
C ARG A 35 5.77 6.56 21.08
N PHE A 36 6.99 6.50 20.53
CA PHE A 36 8.14 5.88 21.20
C PHE A 36 9.12 6.89 21.80
N HIS A 37 8.79 8.17 21.76
CA HIS A 37 9.57 9.29 22.31
C HIS A 37 11.07 9.24 21.92
N TRP A 38 11.37 8.81 20.70
CA TRP A 38 12.74 8.51 20.24
C TRP A 38 13.73 9.66 20.43
N ASN A 39 13.26 10.90 20.33
CA ASN A 39 14.12 12.09 20.41
C ASN A 39 14.29 12.66 21.83
N THR A 40 13.56 12.16 22.83
CA THR A 40 13.58 12.73 24.19
C THR A 40 13.88 11.69 25.27
N ALA A 41 13.15 10.56 25.27
CA ALA A 41 13.30 9.49 26.23
C ALA A 41 12.71 8.21 25.61
N PRO A 42 13.50 7.43 24.84
CA PRO A 42 13.00 6.26 24.11
C PRO A 42 12.23 5.31 25.04
N SER A 43 10.97 5.06 24.72
CA SER A 43 10.07 4.20 25.52
C SER A 43 9.83 2.82 24.90
N PHE A 44 10.48 2.54 23.78
CA PHE A 44 10.29 1.29 23.03
C PHE A 44 10.93 0.10 23.76
N ASP A 45 10.14 -0.96 23.99
CA ASP A 45 10.58 -2.19 24.66
C ASP A 45 10.34 -3.44 23.78
N PHE A 46 11.44 -4.10 23.36
CA PHE A 46 11.38 -5.33 22.55
C PHE A 46 10.78 -6.54 23.28
N THR A 47 10.66 -6.48 24.62
CA THR A 47 10.03 -7.53 25.42
C THR A 47 8.50 -7.42 25.40
N VAL A 48 7.96 -6.27 24.99
CA VAL A 48 6.52 -6.00 24.88
C VAL A 48 6.05 -6.28 23.45
N TRP A 49 5.29 -7.36 23.28
CA TRP A 49 4.79 -7.78 21.96
C TRP A 49 4.01 -6.69 21.21
N ASN A 50 3.24 -5.86 21.90
CA ASN A 50 2.47 -4.79 21.23
C ASN A 50 3.39 -3.76 20.56
N ASP A 51 4.49 -3.39 21.20
CA ASP A 51 5.46 -2.45 20.63
C ASP A 51 6.16 -3.06 19.41
N VAL A 52 6.57 -4.32 19.51
CA VAL A 52 7.14 -5.09 18.39
C VAL A 52 6.15 -5.15 17.22
N LEU A 53 4.89 -5.49 17.46
CA LEU A 53 3.87 -5.58 16.43
C LEU A 53 3.63 -4.24 15.74
N VAL A 54 3.58 -3.13 16.49
CA VAL A 54 3.41 -1.79 15.93
C VAL A 54 4.59 -1.41 15.04
N VAL A 55 5.83 -1.65 15.48
CA VAL A 55 7.03 -1.35 14.69
C VAL A 55 7.09 -2.20 13.43
N VAL A 56 6.91 -3.52 13.54
CA VAL A 56 6.94 -4.42 12.38
C VAL A 56 5.80 -4.09 11.42
N SER A 57 4.63 -3.74 11.94
CA SER A 57 3.49 -3.29 11.13
C SER A 57 3.81 -2.02 10.37
N PHE A 58 4.36 -1.00 11.05
CA PHE A 58 4.80 0.24 10.42
C PHE A 58 5.84 -0.02 9.32
N LEU A 59 6.92 -0.77 9.61
CA LEU A 59 7.99 -1.05 8.66
C LEU A 59 7.49 -1.81 7.42
N THR A 60 6.61 -2.78 7.65
CA THR A 60 6.01 -3.58 6.58
C THR A 60 5.06 -2.74 5.72
N THR A 61 4.28 -1.85 6.34
CA THR A 61 3.38 -0.92 5.64
C THR A 61 4.18 0.12 4.85
N LEU A 62 5.27 0.62 5.44
CA LEU A 62 6.20 1.52 4.77
C LEU A 62 6.80 0.86 3.53
N PHE A 63 7.25 -0.39 3.65
CA PHE A 63 7.75 -1.16 2.51
C PHE A 63 6.71 -1.33 1.40
N PHE A 64 5.46 -1.60 1.75
CA PHE A 64 4.33 -1.62 0.81
C PHE A 64 4.13 -0.27 0.11
N ILE A 65 4.13 0.84 0.85
CA ILE A 65 3.95 2.19 0.30
C ILE A 65 5.09 2.57 -0.63
N VAL A 66 6.34 2.29 -0.25
CA VAL A 66 7.53 2.49 -1.10
C VAL A 66 7.41 1.64 -2.38
N THR A 67 6.97 0.38 -2.26
CA THR A 67 6.77 -0.51 -3.42
C THR A 67 5.70 0.04 -4.37
N ALA A 68 4.58 0.51 -3.84
CA ALA A 68 3.51 1.13 -4.62
C ALA A 68 3.98 2.43 -5.30
N TRP A 69 4.79 3.24 -4.62
CA TRP A 69 5.40 4.45 -5.17
C TRP A 69 6.39 4.15 -6.29
N LEU A 70 7.32 3.20 -6.11
CA LEU A 70 8.30 2.81 -7.14
C LEU A 70 7.63 2.30 -8.41
N GLY A 71 6.63 1.41 -8.26
CA GLY A 71 5.87 0.89 -9.40
C GLY A 71 5.16 2.00 -10.19
N PHE A 72 4.75 3.07 -9.49
CA PHE A 72 4.14 4.22 -10.12
C PHE A 72 5.13 5.17 -10.78
N SER A 73 6.25 5.50 -10.13
CA SER A 73 7.28 6.38 -10.70
C SER A 73 7.75 5.86 -12.07
N VAL A 74 7.96 4.55 -12.17
CA VAL A 74 8.28 3.87 -13.44
C VAL A 74 7.14 4.01 -14.46
N LEU A 75 5.88 3.86 -14.04
CA LEU A 75 4.71 4.01 -14.93
C LEU A 75 4.58 5.44 -15.48
N MET A 76 4.96 6.43 -14.67
CA MET A 76 4.93 7.84 -15.02
C MET A 76 5.97 8.25 -16.04
N GLU A 77 7.20 7.78 -15.86
CA GLU A 77 8.29 8.02 -16.82
C GLU A 77 7.95 7.44 -18.19
N ARG A 78 7.31 6.27 -18.23
CA ARG A 78 7.00 5.55 -19.47
C ARG A 78 5.79 6.07 -20.20
N VAL A 79 4.73 6.46 -19.46
CA VAL A 79 3.49 6.96 -20.05
C VAL A 79 3.08 8.21 -19.29
N PRO A 80 3.63 9.38 -19.67
CA PRO A 80 3.27 10.65 -19.05
C PRO A 80 1.78 10.93 -19.26
N TYR A 81 1.20 11.78 -18.41
CA TYR A 81 -0.25 12.05 -18.34
C TYR A 81 -0.86 12.76 -19.56
N GLN A 82 -0.21 12.72 -20.73
CA GLN A 82 -0.43 13.57 -21.91
C GLN A 82 -1.81 13.47 -22.60
N GLY A 83 -2.86 12.94 -21.97
CA GLY A 83 -4.21 12.99 -22.53
C GLY A 83 -5.38 12.49 -21.66
N SER A 84 -5.17 12.09 -20.39
CA SER A 84 -6.24 11.50 -19.57
C SER A 84 -6.27 12.04 -18.13
N PHE A 85 -7.16 13.00 -17.90
CA PHE A 85 -7.41 13.57 -16.56
C PHE A 85 -7.95 12.52 -15.56
N ASN A 86 -8.71 11.53 -16.04
CA ASN A 86 -9.25 10.44 -15.21
C ASN A 86 -8.14 9.60 -14.55
N ARG A 87 -7.04 9.34 -15.27
CA ARG A 87 -5.88 8.64 -14.72
C ARG A 87 -5.22 9.43 -13.59
N PHE A 88 -5.15 10.75 -13.73
CA PHE A 88 -4.61 11.62 -12.69
C PHE A 88 -5.45 11.59 -11.41
N ILE A 89 -6.77 11.72 -11.51
CA ILE A 89 -7.67 11.66 -10.33
C ILE A 89 -7.48 10.32 -9.63
N PHE A 90 -7.46 9.22 -10.39
CA PHE A 90 -7.27 7.89 -9.83
C PHE A 90 -5.92 7.74 -9.12
N ASP A 91 -4.81 8.14 -9.75
CA ASP A 91 -3.49 8.06 -9.14
C ASP A 91 -3.41 8.93 -7.86
N THR A 92 -4.01 10.12 -7.88
CA THR A 92 -4.09 10.99 -6.68
C THR A 92 -4.87 10.30 -5.56
N ALA A 93 -6.07 9.79 -5.85
CA ALA A 93 -6.87 9.07 -4.87
C ALA A 93 -6.14 7.84 -4.31
N ARG A 94 -5.44 7.08 -5.18
CA ARG A 94 -4.63 5.93 -4.79
C ARG A 94 -3.54 6.31 -3.78
N PHE A 95 -2.83 7.42 -4.02
CA PHE A 95 -1.77 7.89 -3.12
C PHE A 95 -2.31 8.52 -1.85
N SER A 96 -3.40 9.30 -1.94
CA SER A 96 -4.07 9.83 -0.76
C SER A 96 -4.58 8.71 0.16
N ALA A 97 -4.99 7.56 -0.39
CA ALA A 97 -5.38 6.39 0.40
C ALA A 97 -4.21 5.69 1.11
N LEU A 98 -2.96 5.86 0.66
CA LEU A 98 -1.79 5.31 1.36
C LEU A 98 -1.53 6.00 2.69
N PHE A 99 -1.95 7.26 2.83
CA PHE A 99 -1.84 8.00 4.09
C PHE A 99 -2.64 7.33 5.24
N PRO A 100 -3.98 7.16 5.16
CA PRO A 100 -4.72 6.49 6.22
C PRO A 100 -4.29 5.02 6.41
N ILE A 101 -3.85 4.32 5.36
CA ILE A 101 -3.28 2.97 5.48
C ILE A 101 -2.03 2.98 6.39
N LEU A 102 -1.13 3.96 6.22
CA LEU A 102 0.02 4.12 7.13
C LEU A 102 -0.42 4.47 8.55
N MET A 103 -1.44 5.31 8.73
CA MET A 103 -1.95 5.63 10.07
C MET A 103 -2.56 4.40 10.75
N TRP A 104 -3.26 3.56 9.98
CA TRP A 104 -3.88 2.34 10.50
C TRP A 104 -2.89 1.23 10.80
N SER A 105 -1.63 1.29 10.33
CA SER A 105 -0.61 0.32 10.70
C SER A 105 -0.32 0.29 12.20
N PHE A 106 -0.56 1.41 12.90
CA PHE A 106 -0.41 1.53 14.35
C PHE A 106 -1.50 0.80 15.15
N LEU A 107 -2.57 0.32 14.49
CA LEU A 107 -3.61 -0.48 15.13
C LEU A 107 -3.19 -1.92 15.43
N ALA A 108 -1.95 -2.32 15.11
CA ALA A 108 -1.43 -3.68 15.30
C ALA A 108 -1.50 -4.17 16.75
N GLU A 109 -1.37 -3.28 17.72
CA GLU A 109 -1.56 -3.61 19.13
C GLU A 109 -3.02 -3.85 19.51
N SER A 110 -3.98 -3.27 18.76
CA SER A 110 -5.36 -3.13 19.20
C SER A 110 -6.23 -4.31 18.75
N PRO A 111 -6.69 -5.16 19.69
CA PRO A 111 -7.55 -6.32 19.38
C PRO A 111 -8.89 -5.93 18.76
N HIS A 112 -9.38 -4.71 19.02
CA HIS A 112 -10.70 -4.27 18.56
C HIS A 112 -10.69 -3.60 17.17
N HIS A 113 -9.51 -3.24 16.67
CA HIS A 113 -9.39 -2.29 15.56
C HIS A 113 -8.48 -2.76 14.42
N PHE A 114 -7.57 -3.71 14.65
CA PHE A 114 -6.63 -4.13 13.61
C PHE A 114 -7.32 -4.63 12.33
N GLN A 115 -8.51 -5.23 12.40
CA GLN A 115 -9.26 -5.63 11.19
C GLN A 115 -9.55 -4.47 10.24
N LEU A 116 -9.66 -3.23 10.75
CA LEU A 116 -9.88 -2.04 9.91
C LEU A 116 -8.69 -1.80 8.98
N TYR A 117 -7.47 -1.98 9.50
CA TYR A 117 -6.25 -1.92 8.71
C TYR A 117 -6.25 -2.98 7.61
N VAL A 118 -6.59 -4.23 7.95
CA VAL A 118 -6.61 -5.34 6.97
C VAL A 118 -7.67 -5.13 5.88
N TRP A 119 -8.87 -4.64 6.25
CA TRP A 119 -9.91 -4.32 5.27
C TRP A 119 -9.58 -3.10 4.41
N ALA A 120 -8.87 -2.11 4.95
CA ALA A 120 -8.37 -0.99 4.16
C ALA A 120 -7.40 -1.46 3.07
N LEU A 121 -6.49 -2.39 3.39
CA LEU A 121 -5.61 -3.02 2.41
C LEU A 121 -6.43 -3.78 1.35
N SER A 122 -7.38 -4.62 1.77
CA SER A 122 -8.26 -5.34 0.84
C SER A 122 -8.98 -4.38 -0.11
N THR A 123 -9.57 -3.29 0.42
CA THR A 123 -10.27 -2.27 -0.36
C THR A 123 -9.34 -1.56 -1.34
N TRP A 124 -8.10 -1.24 -0.92
CA TRP A 124 -7.11 -0.66 -1.80
C TRP A 124 -6.78 -1.59 -2.98
N HIS A 125 -6.55 -2.88 -2.70
CA HIS A 125 -6.28 -3.87 -3.75
C HIS A 125 -7.51 -4.12 -4.65
N PHE A 126 -8.72 -4.04 -4.10
CA PHE A 126 -9.95 -4.09 -4.88
C PHE A 126 -10.06 -2.91 -5.85
N ALA A 127 -9.81 -1.68 -5.39
CA ALA A 127 -9.80 -0.49 -6.23
C ALA A 127 -8.75 -0.60 -7.35
N MET A 128 -7.57 -1.14 -7.04
CA MET A 128 -6.54 -1.43 -8.05
C MET A 128 -7.00 -2.49 -9.06
N THR A 129 -7.68 -3.55 -8.60
CA THR A 129 -8.24 -4.58 -9.47
C THR A 129 -9.23 -3.97 -10.47
N ILE A 130 -10.19 -3.17 -9.99
CA ILE A 130 -11.15 -2.45 -10.85
C ILE A 130 -10.41 -1.58 -11.88
N TRP A 131 -9.38 -0.87 -11.45
CA TRP A 131 -8.58 -0.03 -12.34
C TRP A 131 -7.89 -0.83 -13.45
N TYR A 132 -7.34 -2.01 -13.13
CA TYR A 132 -6.78 -2.88 -14.16
C TYR A 132 -7.88 -3.52 -15.03
N VAL A 133 -9.12 -3.68 -14.56
CA VAL A 133 -10.23 -4.14 -15.44
C VAL A 133 -10.66 -3.06 -16.44
N TRP A 134 -10.64 -1.78 -16.04
CA TRP A 134 -11.18 -0.67 -16.84
C TRP A 134 -10.64 -0.60 -18.30
N PRO A 135 -9.32 -0.70 -18.58
CA PRO A 135 -8.82 -0.67 -19.95
C PRO A 135 -9.17 -1.90 -20.79
N ILE A 136 -9.42 -3.05 -20.14
CA ILE A 136 -9.80 -4.30 -20.83
C ILE A 136 -11.22 -4.17 -21.37
N VAL A 137 -12.13 -3.59 -20.57
CA VAL A 137 -13.55 -3.43 -20.91
C VAL A 137 -13.78 -2.28 -21.89
N PHE A 138 -13.03 -1.18 -21.77
CA PHE A 138 -13.38 0.07 -22.45
C PHE A 138 -12.38 0.56 -23.51
N ASN A 139 -11.12 0.12 -23.52
CA ASN A 139 -10.06 0.81 -24.33
C ASN A 139 -9.09 -0.11 -25.10
N HIS A 140 -9.32 -1.43 -25.19
CA HIS A 140 -8.46 -2.39 -25.91
C HIS A 140 -6.94 -2.11 -25.78
N SER A 141 -6.45 -1.91 -24.55
CA SER A 141 -5.05 -1.55 -24.32
C SER A 141 -4.14 -2.79 -24.36
N ASN A 142 -3.26 -2.89 -25.35
CA ASN A 142 -2.22 -3.93 -25.46
C ASN A 142 -0.99 -3.61 -24.58
N ARG A 143 -1.18 -3.44 -23.28
CA ARG A 143 -0.05 -3.31 -22.34
C ARG A 143 0.43 -4.68 -21.87
N THR A 144 1.73 -4.94 -22.04
CA THR A 144 2.40 -6.14 -21.51
C THR A 144 2.37 -6.14 -19.98
N GLY A 145 2.06 -7.28 -19.37
CA GLY A 145 2.02 -7.46 -17.90
C GLY A 145 0.71 -7.03 -17.20
N HIS A 146 -0.25 -6.48 -17.94
CA HIS A 146 -1.53 -5.99 -17.40
C HIS A 146 -2.38 -7.07 -16.69
N SER A 147 -2.45 -8.27 -17.26
CA SER A 147 -3.17 -9.41 -16.68
C SER A 147 -2.50 -9.98 -15.42
N SER A 148 -1.16 -9.96 -15.38
CA SER A 148 -0.38 -10.40 -14.23
C SER A 148 -0.58 -9.46 -13.03
N ASP A 149 -0.59 -8.15 -13.27
CA ASP A 149 -0.81 -7.16 -12.22
C ASP A 149 -2.26 -7.21 -11.71
N LEU A 150 -3.23 -7.36 -12.61
CA LEU A 150 -4.65 -7.57 -12.27
C LEU A 150 -4.83 -8.78 -11.35
N ASN A 151 -4.32 -9.94 -11.77
CA ASN A 151 -4.45 -11.18 -11.00
C ASN A 151 -3.77 -11.06 -9.63
N SER A 152 -2.58 -10.42 -9.57
CA SER A 152 -1.88 -10.17 -8.32
C SER A 152 -2.71 -9.35 -7.33
N HIS A 153 -3.34 -8.26 -7.79
CA HIS A 153 -4.22 -7.44 -6.94
C HIS A 153 -5.51 -8.17 -6.54
N ALA A 154 -6.12 -8.93 -7.45
CA ALA A 154 -7.35 -9.68 -7.17
C ALA A 154 -7.12 -10.77 -6.11
N ILE A 155 -6.04 -11.54 -6.24
CA ILE A 155 -5.68 -12.60 -5.30
C ILE A 155 -5.40 -12.01 -3.92
N ILE A 156 -4.54 -11.00 -3.82
CA ILE A 156 -4.17 -10.44 -2.51
C ILE A 156 -5.35 -9.68 -1.87
N CYS A 157 -6.24 -9.08 -2.68
CA CYS A 157 -7.51 -8.52 -2.19
C CYS A 157 -8.33 -9.56 -1.44
N ALA A 158 -8.51 -10.75 -2.03
CA ALA A 158 -9.24 -11.85 -1.42
C ALA A 158 -8.52 -12.37 -0.16
N VAL A 159 -7.19 -12.50 -0.18
CA VAL A 159 -6.39 -12.88 0.99
C VAL A 159 -6.61 -11.91 2.15
N TYR A 160 -6.50 -10.60 1.94
CA TYR A 160 -6.74 -9.62 3.00
C TYR A 160 -8.20 -9.58 3.45
N PHE A 161 -9.15 -9.79 2.56
CA PHE A 161 -10.55 -9.89 2.96
C PHE A 161 -10.78 -11.05 3.93
N VAL A 162 -10.23 -12.24 3.60
CA VAL A 162 -10.31 -13.44 4.45
C VAL A 162 -9.57 -13.23 5.77
N LEU A 163 -8.36 -12.65 5.76
CA LEU A 163 -7.61 -12.34 6.98
C LEU A 163 -8.36 -11.35 7.88
N GLY A 164 -8.93 -10.29 7.30
CA GLY A 164 -9.72 -9.31 8.06
C GLY A 164 -11.00 -9.92 8.64
N LEU A 165 -11.65 -10.81 7.89
CA LEU A 165 -12.81 -11.57 8.38
C LEU A 165 -12.42 -12.53 9.51
N ALA A 166 -11.31 -13.27 9.36
CA ALA A 166 -10.79 -14.17 10.39
C ALA A 166 -10.46 -13.39 11.67
N TYR A 167 -9.78 -12.25 11.57
CA TYR A 167 -9.50 -11.39 12.71
C TYR A 167 -10.78 -10.87 13.38
N TYR A 168 -11.76 -10.43 12.60
CA TYR A 168 -13.03 -9.97 13.12
C TYR A 168 -13.78 -11.06 13.91
N LEU A 169 -13.91 -12.27 13.34
CA LEU A 169 -14.68 -13.36 13.92
C LEU A 169 -13.98 -14.04 15.11
N LEU A 170 -12.65 -14.20 15.04
CA LEU A 170 -11.88 -14.98 16.00
C LEU A 170 -11.28 -14.11 17.12
N ILE A 171 -10.93 -12.86 16.84
CA ILE A 171 -10.33 -11.94 17.82
C ILE A 171 -11.35 -10.89 18.24
N LYS A 172 -11.74 -9.97 17.34
CA LYS A 172 -12.52 -8.79 17.74
C LYS A 172 -13.81 -9.15 18.49
N LYS A 173 -14.63 -10.06 17.94
CA LYS A 173 -15.93 -10.42 18.54
C LYS A 173 -15.81 -11.17 19.86
N ARG A 174 -14.69 -11.84 20.10
CA ARG A 174 -14.48 -12.71 21.27
C ARG A 174 -13.56 -12.10 22.32
N TRP A 175 -12.93 -10.97 22.03
CA TRP A 175 -11.88 -10.42 22.89
C TRP A 175 -12.34 -10.15 24.33
N GLU A 176 -13.55 -9.63 24.49
CA GLU A 176 -14.15 -9.33 25.81
C GLU A 176 -14.47 -10.62 26.61
N THR A 177 -14.76 -11.73 25.93
CA THR A 177 -15.25 -12.97 26.55
C THR A 177 -14.19 -14.07 26.68
N GLU A 178 -13.32 -14.19 25.68
CA GLU A 178 -12.29 -15.23 25.52
C GLU A 178 -11.05 -14.63 24.84
N PRO A 179 -10.30 -13.75 25.52
CA PRO A 179 -9.11 -13.13 24.95
C PRO A 179 -8.04 -14.18 24.61
N ASN A 180 -7.52 -14.12 23.39
CA ASN A 180 -6.48 -15.03 22.90
C ASN A 180 -5.36 -14.25 22.22
N ASP A 181 -4.35 -13.87 22.99
CA ASP A 181 -3.21 -13.10 22.50
C ASP A 181 -2.37 -13.87 21.48
N THR A 182 -2.15 -15.17 21.68
CA THR A 182 -1.35 -15.98 20.76
C THR A 182 -1.97 -15.99 19.36
N LEU A 183 -3.29 -16.21 19.26
CA LEU A 183 -4.01 -16.18 17.99
C LEU A 183 -4.02 -14.77 17.38
N ARG A 184 -4.19 -13.73 18.20
CA ARG A 184 -4.12 -12.33 17.76
C ARG A 184 -2.77 -12.03 17.12
N ILE A 185 -1.69 -12.29 17.85
CA ILE A 185 -0.31 -12.07 17.42
C ILE A 185 -0.04 -12.85 16.13
N ALA A 186 -0.44 -14.12 16.07
CA ALA A 186 -0.29 -14.95 14.88
C ALA A 186 -1.01 -14.35 13.65
N LEU A 187 -2.27 -13.92 13.80
CA LEU A 187 -3.02 -13.31 12.69
C LEU A 187 -2.43 -11.97 12.25
N VAL A 188 -1.92 -11.15 13.18
CA VAL A 188 -1.19 -9.93 12.84
C VAL A 188 0.06 -10.30 12.03
N LEU A 189 0.91 -11.20 12.53
CA LEU A 189 2.15 -11.60 11.86
C LEU A 189 1.91 -12.22 10.47
N VAL A 190 0.88 -13.06 10.31
CA VAL A 190 0.48 -13.62 9.00
C VAL A 190 0.06 -12.51 8.04
N THR A 191 -0.67 -11.50 8.53
CA THR A 191 -1.04 -10.33 7.73
C THR A 191 0.21 -9.57 7.29
N LEU A 192 1.14 -9.29 8.21
CA LEU A 192 2.39 -8.58 7.92
C LEU A 192 3.27 -9.37 6.94
N ALA A 193 3.42 -10.67 7.14
CA ALA A 193 4.14 -11.54 6.21
C ALA A 193 3.52 -11.50 4.81
N SER A 194 2.18 -11.54 4.71
CA SER A 194 1.47 -11.46 3.42
C SER A 194 1.74 -10.14 2.68
N ILE A 195 1.76 -9.01 3.40
CA ILE A 195 2.14 -7.69 2.85
C ILE A 195 3.59 -7.68 2.38
N PHE A 196 4.51 -8.19 3.20
CA PHE A 196 5.93 -8.25 2.86
C PHE A 196 6.17 -9.09 1.61
N PHE A 197 5.64 -10.31 1.56
CA PHE A 197 5.81 -11.22 0.42
C PHE A 197 5.19 -10.65 -0.86
N TRP A 198 4.00 -10.05 -0.79
CA TRP A 198 3.40 -9.41 -1.96
C TRP A 198 4.28 -8.27 -2.48
N SER A 199 4.77 -7.41 -1.58
CA SER A 199 5.60 -6.25 -1.92
C SER A 199 6.94 -6.68 -2.53
N LEU A 200 7.60 -7.67 -1.93
CA LEU A 200 8.86 -8.23 -2.43
C LEU A 200 8.69 -8.84 -3.83
N ASN A 201 7.66 -9.69 -4.01
CA ASN A 201 7.38 -10.31 -5.31
C ASN A 201 7.08 -9.27 -6.39
N ARG A 202 6.39 -8.19 -6.03
CA ARG A 202 6.11 -7.08 -6.95
C ARG A 202 7.39 -6.34 -7.35
N LEU A 203 8.28 -6.03 -6.40
CA LEU A 203 9.56 -5.39 -6.71
C LEU A 203 10.46 -6.26 -7.59
N LEU A 204 10.57 -7.55 -7.29
CA LEU A 204 11.32 -8.50 -8.12
C LEU A 204 10.73 -8.59 -9.53
N GLY A 205 9.40 -8.59 -9.65
CA GLY A 205 8.72 -8.55 -10.93
C GLY A 205 9.01 -7.27 -11.72
N LEU A 206 9.00 -6.11 -11.04
CA LEU A 206 9.33 -4.82 -11.64
C LEU A 206 10.79 -4.78 -12.12
N GLN A 207 11.73 -5.25 -11.29
CA GLN A 207 13.14 -5.33 -11.65
C GLN A 207 13.35 -6.20 -12.90
N LYS A 208 12.76 -7.40 -12.95
CA LYS A 208 12.86 -8.28 -14.13
C LYS A 208 12.34 -7.60 -15.40
N ARG A 209 11.19 -6.92 -15.32
CA ARG A 209 10.63 -6.17 -16.46
C ARG A 209 11.56 -5.04 -16.91
N LEU A 210 12.10 -4.26 -15.97
CA LEU A 210 13.04 -3.18 -16.26
C LEU A 210 14.31 -3.67 -16.96
N VAL A 211 14.91 -4.78 -16.47
CA VAL A 211 16.13 -5.37 -17.05
C VAL A 211 15.86 -5.88 -18.48
N ASN A 212 14.77 -6.63 -18.69
CA ASN A 212 14.43 -7.17 -20.01
C ASN A 212 14.20 -6.06 -21.04
N GLU A 213 13.56 -4.96 -20.64
CA GLU A 213 13.32 -3.83 -21.53
C GLU A 213 14.60 -3.03 -21.86
N ALA A 214 15.57 -2.97 -20.93
CA ALA A 214 16.86 -2.36 -21.20
C ALA A 214 17.67 -3.18 -22.21
N ALA A 215 17.67 -4.50 -22.08
CA ALA A 215 18.38 -5.42 -22.98
C ALA A 215 17.83 -5.45 -24.42
N HIS A 216 16.57 -5.03 -24.64
CA HIS A 216 15.96 -4.93 -25.98
C HIS A 216 16.12 -3.56 -26.64
N LYS A 217 16.79 -2.60 -25.99
CA LYS A 217 17.10 -1.27 -26.55
C LYS A 217 18.53 -1.15 -27.06
N GLU A 218 19.36 -2.17 -26.84
CA GLU A 218 20.69 -2.35 -27.44
C GLU A 218 20.60 -3.25 -28.69
#